data_AF-E0UNF2-F1
#
_entry.id   AF-E0UNF2-F1
#
_cell.length_a   1.000
_cell.length_b   1.000
_cell.length_c   1.000
_cell.angle_alpha   90.00
_cell.angle_beta   90.00
_cell.angle_gamma   90.00
#
_symmetry.space_group_name_H-M   'P 1'
#
loop_
_entity.id
_entity.type
_entity.pdbx_description
1 polymer ?
#
loop_
_entity_poly.entity_id
_entity_poly.type
_entity_poly.pdbx_seq_one_letter_code
_entity_poly.pdbx_strand_id
1 'polypeptide(L)'
;MGEAKRRKKNLGDDYGQKKFSRLHSYQWEKHLLKFFSEYESQSQEFETKFISLNDDEKNLAYFQEYQKWIESYLSFYHPEDREKLGVIILGKFYDELERIQLLRDHDNRITQVAEWVMQVVLVCFYFKKYLSPRMREEYIEPLQPFYEDLILNMTFDENLKSGPNPITLKKLFEEILEIPSPTEL
;
A
#
# COMPACT_ATOMS: atom_id res chain seq x y z
N MET A 1 3.74 -44.06 10.46
CA MET A 1 3.97 -43.13 9.31
C MET A 1 2.68 -42.59 8.65
N GLY A 2 1.48 -42.74 9.24
CA GLY A 2 0.22 -42.31 8.59
C GLY A 2 -0.28 -40.90 8.94
N GLU A 3 0.12 -40.34 10.08
CA GLU A 3 -0.43 -39.05 10.56
C GLU A 3 0.24 -37.83 9.92
N ALA A 4 1.55 -37.85 9.69
CA ALA A 4 2.27 -36.75 9.04
C ALA A 4 1.82 -36.54 7.58
N LYS A 5 1.54 -37.63 6.87
CA LYS A 5 0.94 -37.58 5.51
C LYS A 5 -0.51 -37.10 5.54
N ARG A 6 -1.31 -37.50 6.53
CA ARG A 6 -2.69 -37.00 6.73
C ARG A 6 -2.73 -35.51 7.06
N ARG A 7 -1.84 -35.02 7.93
CA ARG A 7 -1.74 -33.58 8.26
C ARG A 7 -1.31 -32.75 7.05
N LYS A 8 -0.35 -33.21 6.25
CA LYS A 8 0.05 -32.53 5.00
C LYS A 8 -1.06 -32.51 3.94
N LYS A 9 -1.92 -33.54 3.90
CA LYS A 9 -3.05 -33.62 2.96
C LYS A 9 -4.20 -32.69 3.40
N ASN A 10 -4.55 -32.68 4.68
CA ASN A 10 -5.52 -31.71 5.22
C ASN A 10 -5.05 -30.26 5.04
N LEU A 11 -3.75 -30.00 5.23
CA LEU A 11 -3.13 -28.70 4.93
C LEU A 11 -3.13 -28.37 3.43
N GLY A 12 -3.30 -29.31 2.51
CA GLY A 12 -3.44 -29.03 1.08
C GLY A 12 -4.90 -28.85 0.65
N ASP A 13 -5.82 -29.54 1.33
CA ASP A 13 -7.26 -29.45 1.08
C ASP A 13 -7.87 -28.14 1.64
N ASP A 14 -7.35 -27.62 2.77
CA ASP A 14 -7.70 -26.29 3.32
C ASP A 14 -7.22 -25.12 2.43
N TYR A 15 -6.25 -25.36 1.53
CA TYR A 15 -5.76 -24.32 0.61
C TYR A 15 -6.69 -24.09 -0.58
N GLY A 16 -7.62 -25.02 -0.84
CA GLY A 16 -8.55 -24.97 -1.98
C GLY A 16 -9.97 -24.52 -1.65
N GLN A 17 -10.36 -24.48 -0.37
CA GLN A 17 -11.73 -24.16 0.03
C GLN A 17 -11.85 -22.78 0.68
N LYS A 18 -12.26 -21.83 -0.17
CA LYS A 18 -13.01 -20.60 0.10
C LYS A 18 -13.56 -20.45 1.53
N LYS A 19 -13.26 -19.28 2.11
CA LYS A 19 -13.80 -18.64 3.33
C LYS A 19 -13.00 -18.92 4.60
N PHE A 20 -12.07 -18.00 4.90
CA PHE A 20 -11.46 -17.91 6.22
C PHE A 20 -12.47 -17.21 7.14
N SER A 21 -13.18 -17.99 7.98
CA SER A 21 -14.22 -17.48 8.88
C SER A 21 -13.68 -16.72 10.10
N ARG A 22 -12.35 -16.64 10.25
CA ARG A 22 -11.52 -15.74 11.08
C ARG A 22 -10.11 -16.32 11.10
N LEU A 23 -9.08 -15.48 10.94
CA LEU A 23 -7.70 -15.96 11.07
C LEU A 23 -7.29 -16.06 12.54
N HIS A 24 -6.88 -17.25 12.97
CA HIS A 24 -6.24 -17.44 14.28
C HIS A 24 -4.82 -16.86 14.30
N SER A 25 -4.30 -16.50 15.48
CA SER A 25 -2.98 -15.84 15.66
C SER A 25 -1.82 -16.55 14.96
N TYR A 26 -1.79 -17.89 14.94
CA TYR A 26 -0.73 -18.67 14.29
C TYR A 26 -0.83 -18.72 12.76
N GLN A 27 -2.00 -18.40 12.18
CA GLN A 27 -2.21 -18.36 10.74
C GLN A 27 -1.78 -17.00 10.17
N TRP A 28 -1.88 -15.93 10.98
CA TRP A 28 -1.57 -14.57 10.58
C TRP A 28 -0.17 -14.40 9.97
N GLU A 29 0.87 -14.93 10.61
CA GLU A 29 2.25 -14.78 10.13
C GLU A 29 2.43 -15.38 8.73
N LYS A 30 1.86 -16.56 8.49
CA LYS A 30 1.91 -17.23 7.18
C LYS A 30 1.09 -16.49 6.12
N HIS A 31 -0.06 -15.95 6.50
CA HIS A 31 -0.89 -15.14 5.60
C HIS A 31 -0.20 -13.83 5.24
N LEU A 32 0.46 -13.18 6.20
CA LEU A 32 1.25 -11.98 5.97
C LEU A 32 2.43 -12.26 5.04
N LEU A 33 3.19 -13.33 5.26
CA LEU A 33 4.30 -13.70 4.36
C LEU A 33 3.81 -13.92 2.92
N LYS A 34 2.67 -14.59 2.76
CA LYS A 34 2.06 -14.78 1.43
C LYS A 34 1.58 -13.47 0.84
N PHE A 35 0.90 -12.64 1.62
CA PHE A 35 0.46 -11.31 1.19
C PHE A 35 1.65 -10.47 0.73
N PHE A 36 2.71 -10.35 1.55
CA PHE A 36 3.89 -9.56 1.19
C PHE A 36 4.57 -10.10 -0.06
N SER A 37 4.67 -11.42 -0.23
CA SER A 37 5.24 -12.00 -1.46
C SER A 37 4.39 -11.70 -2.70
N GLU A 38 3.06 -11.79 -2.61
CA GLU A 38 2.19 -11.46 -3.74
C GLU A 38 2.13 -9.95 -3.99
N TYR A 39 2.08 -9.15 -2.93
CA TYR A 39 2.13 -7.70 -2.97
C TYR A 39 3.44 -7.19 -3.58
N GLU A 40 4.59 -7.74 -3.20
CA GLU A 40 5.89 -7.37 -3.77
C GLU A 40 5.95 -7.70 -5.27
N SER A 41 5.49 -8.90 -5.66
CA SER A 41 5.43 -9.27 -7.08
C SER A 41 4.49 -8.36 -7.88
N GLN A 42 3.33 -8.02 -7.32
CA GLN A 42 2.36 -7.14 -7.99
C GLN A 42 2.80 -5.68 -7.96
N SER A 43 3.46 -5.23 -6.89
CA SER A 43 3.99 -3.87 -6.72
C SER A 43 5.20 -3.64 -7.62
N GLN A 44 6.09 -4.61 -7.81
CA GLN A 44 7.18 -4.52 -8.78
C GLN A 44 6.64 -4.42 -10.22
N GLU A 45 5.60 -5.20 -10.55
CA GLU A 45 4.91 -5.09 -11.83
C GLU A 45 4.23 -3.73 -11.98
N PHE A 46 3.63 -3.22 -10.89
CA PHE A 46 3.00 -1.90 -10.83
C PHE A 46 4.03 -0.77 -11.00
N GLU A 47 5.08 -0.72 -10.20
CA GLU A 47 6.17 0.27 -10.27
C GLU A 47 6.83 0.28 -11.64
N THR A 48 7.13 -0.90 -12.21
CA THR A 48 7.74 -1.00 -13.55
C THR A 48 6.84 -0.38 -14.62
N LYS A 49 5.53 -0.63 -14.55
CA LYS A 49 4.58 -0.09 -15.52
C LYS A 49 4.29 1.39 -15.26
N PHE A 50 4.12 1.78 -14.00
CA PHE A 50 3.76 3.11 -13.56
C PHE A 50 4.87 4.15 -13.78
N ILE A 51 6.12 3.81 -13.42
CA ILE A 51 7.29 4.66 -13.67
C ILE A 51 7.55 4.82 -15.18
N SER A 52 7.10 3.87 -16.01
CA SER A 52 7.28 3.92 -17.46
C SER A 52 6.23 4.77 -18.21
N LEU A 53 5.17 5.20 -17.54
CA LEU A 53 3.99 5.80 -18.18
C LEU A 53 3.91 7.30 -17.87
N ASN A 54 4.36 8.12 -18.82
CA ASN A 54 4.06 9.56 -18.90
C ASN A 54 2.62 9.83 -19.42
N ASP A 55 1.68 8.95 -19.08
CA ASP A 55 0.33 8.89 -19.67
C ASP A 55 -0.70 8.69 -18.55
N ASP A 56 -1.40 9.77 -18.20
CA ASP A 56 -2.33 9.82 -17.07
C ASP A 56 -3.50 8.83 -17.21
N GLU A 57 -3.98 8.57 -18.42
CA GLU A 57 -5.08 7.63 -18.66
C GLU A 57 -4.63 6.20 -18.43
N LYS A 58 -3.43 5.84 -18.89
CA LYS A 58 -2.87 4.50 -18.66
C LYS A 58 -2.50 4.30 -17.20
N ASN A 59 -1.95 5.30 -16.55
CA ASN A 59 -1.70 5.29 -15.12
C ASN A 59 -2.99 5.01 -14.36
N LEU A 60 -4.06 5.76 -14.64
CA LEU A 60 -5.37 5.57 -14.02
C LEU A 60 -5.95 4.16 -14.25
N ALA A 61 -5.82 3.62 -15.47
CA ALA A 61 -6.26 2.26 -15.76
C ALA A 61 -5.50 1.21 -14.92
N TYR A 62 -4.19 1.37 -14.76
CA TYR A 62 -3.37 0.50 -13.91
C TYR A 62 -3.71 0.64 -12.42
N PHE A 63 -4.01 1.84 -11.93
CA PHE A 63 -4.52 2.03 -10.57
C PHE A 63 -5.78 1.21 -10.31
N GLN A 64 -6.73 1.26 -11.24
CA GLN A 64 -7.99 0.54 -11.12
C GLN A 64 -7.79 -0.98 -11.19
N GLU A 65 -6.85 -1.45 -11.99
CA GLU A 65 -6.50 -2.88 -12.04
C GLU A 65 -5.91 -3.35 -10.70
N TYR A 66 -4.95 -2.62 -10.15
CA TYR A 66 -4.33 -2.94 -8.88
C TYR A 66 -5.34 -2.85 -7.71
N GLN A 67 -6.22 -1.83 -7.74
CA GLN A 67 -7.31 -1.71 -6.79
C GLN A 67 -8.23 -2.95 -6.84
N LYS A 68 -8.63 -3.40 -8.02
CA LYS A 68 -9.46 -4.61 -8.19
C LYS A 68 -8.75 -5.85 -7.66
N TRP A 69 -7.44 -5.96 -7.86
CA TRP A 69 -6.65 -7.05 -7.29
C TRP A 69 -6.68 -7.04 -5.76
N ILE A 70 -6.40 -5.89 -5.12
CA ILE A 70 -6.48 -5.77 -3.64
C ILE A 70 -7.90 -6.08 -3.16
N GLU A 71 -8.92 -5.54 -3.81
CA GLU A 71 -10.32 -5.79 -3.46
C GLU A 71 -10.67 -7.27 -3.53
N SER A 72 -10.23 -7.95 -4.60
CA SER A 72 -10.40 -9.38 -4.79
C SER A 72 -9.66 -10.17 -3.71
N TYR A 73 -8.41 -9.81 -3.40
CA TYR A 73 -7.61 -10.43 -2.37
C TYR A 73 -8.26 -10.30 -0.99
N LEU A 74 -8.70 -9.09 -0.63
CA LEU A 74 -9.31 -8.78 0.66
C LEU A 74 -10.75 -9.31 0.79
N SER A 75 -11.43 -9.61 -0.32
CA SER A 75 -12.82 -10.08 -0.33
C SER A 75 -13.03 -11.34 0.50
N PHE A 76 -12.00 -12.18 0.62
CA PHE A 76 -12.03 -13.44 1.37
C PHE A 76 -11.86 -13.28 2.89
N TYR A 77 -11.43 -12.11 3.35
CA TYR A 77 -11.18 -11.81 4.76
C TYR A 77 -12.43 -11.23 5.43
N HIS A 78 -12.60 -11.45 6.74
CA HIS A 78 -13.58 -10.72 7.53
C HIS A 78 -13.20 -9.24 7.67
N PRO A 79 -14.16 -8.32 7.88
CA PRO A 79 -13.86 -6.89 8.02
C PRO A 79 -12.78 -6.58 9.06
N GLU A 80 -12.84 -7.21 10.24
CA GLU A 80 -11.85 -7.08 11.32
C GLU A 80 -10.44 -7.51 10.86
N ASP A 81 -10.35 -8.57 10.06
CA ASP A 81 -9.10 -9.08 9.53
C ASP A 81 -8.56 -8.16 8.41
N ARG A 82 -9.44 -7.52 7.62
CA ARG A 82 -9.03 -6.55 6.57
C ARG A 82 -8.39 -5.32 7.19
N GLU A 83 -9.01 -4.77 8.23
CA GLU A 83 -8.45 -3.64 8.98
C GLU A 83 -7.10 -4.02 9.59
N LYS A 84 -7.04 -5.14 10.29
CA LYS A 84 -5.80 -5.62 10.92
C LYS A 84 -4.68 -5.81 9.91
N LEU A 85 -4.98 -6.36 8.73
CA LEU A 85 -4.00 -6.50 7.65
C LEU A 85 -3.50 -5.13 7.17
N GLY A 86 -4.42 -4.18 6.93
CA GLY A 86 -4.06 -2.81 6.55
C GLY A 86 -3.15 -2.13 7.58
N VAL A 87 -3.48 -2.24 8.87
CA VAL A 87 -2.67 -1.70 9.97
C VAL A 87 -1.27 -2.31 10.00
N ILE A 88 -1.15 -3.63 9.85
CA ILE A 88 0.17 -4.30 9.84
C ILE A 88 1.02 -3.86 8.66
N ILE A 89 0.42 -3.68 7.49
CA ILE A 89 1.13 -3.23 6.28
C ILE A 89 1.59 -1.78 6.47
N LEU A 90 0.67 -0.89 6.85
CA LEU A 90 0.98 0.52 7.07
C LEU A 90 2.04 0.71 8.15
N GLY A 91 1.96 -0.05 9.25
CA GLY A 91 2.99 -0.05 10.30
C GLY A 91 4.39 -0.32 9.75
N LYS A 92 4.55 -1.26 8.81
CA LYS A 92 5.86 -1.52 8.19
C LYS A 92 6.41 -0.35 7.38
N PHE A 93 5.53 0.40 6.71
CA PHE A 93 5.94 1.62 6.01
C PHE A 93 6.44 2.65 7.03
N TYR A 94 5.74 2.85 8.15
CA TYR A 94 6.22 3.77 9.17
C TYR A 94 7.53 3.31 9.85
N ASP A 95 7.71 2.00 10.09
CA ASP A 95 8.99 1.43 10.53
C ASP A 95 10.13 1.65 9.51
N GLU A 96 9.80 1.70 8.21
CA GLU A 96 10.75 2.05 7.17
C GLU A 96 11.10 3.54 7.16
N LEU A 97 10.10 4.41 7.32
CA LEU A 97 10.33 5.86 7.44
C LEU A 97 11.29 6.17 8.60
N GLU A 98 11.09 5.55 9.77
CA GLU A 98 11.99 5.71 10.91
C GLU A 98 13.43 5.30 10.56
N ARG A 99 13.61 4.21 9.81
CA ARG A 99 14.93 3.76 9.35
C ARG A 99 15.55 4.75 8.35
N ILE A 100 14.76 5.29 7.42
CA ILE A 100 15.21 6.30 6.44
C ILE A 100 15.67 7.57 7.17
N GLN A 101 14.97 8.00 8.22
CA GLN A 101 15.32 9.19 9.00
C GLN A 101 16.70 9.08 9.68
N LEU A 102 17.18 7.87 9.96
CA LEU A 102 18.50 7.61 10.55
C LEU A 102 19.65 7.68 9.54
N LEU A 103 19.37 7.82 8.24
CA LEU A 103 20.40 7.97 7.21
C LEU A 103 21.15 9.29 7.38
N ARG A 104 22.49 9.21 7.34
CA ARG A 104 23.38 10.37 7.45
C ARG A 104 23.55 11.14 6.14
N ASP A 105 23.46 10.42 5.03
CA ASP A 105 23.55 10.99 3.69
C ASP A 105 22.23 11.69 3.36
N HIS A 106 22.30 12.99 3.17
CA HIS A 106 21.15 13.85 2.95
C HIS A 106 20.43 13.54 1.64
N ASP A 107 21.20 13.32 0.56
CA ASP A 107 20.66 13.14 -0.78
C ASP A 107 20.01 11.77 -0.89
N ASN A 108 20.67 10.73 -0.36
CA ASN A 108 20.10 9.40 -0.26
C ASN A 108 18.82 9.38 0.59
N ARG A 109 18.80 10.14 1.69
CA ARG A 109 17.59 10.26 2.52
C ARG A 109 16.44 10.90 1.76
N ILE A 110 16.69 11.96 1.00
CA ILE A 110 15.65 12.61 0.18
C ILE A 110 15.06 11.62 -0.82
N THR A 111 15.90 10.91 -1.56
CA THR A 111 15.43 9.92 -2.54
C THR A 111 14.58 8.84 -1.89
N GLN A 112 15.03 8.27 -0.77
CA GLN A 112 14.29 7.22 -0.08
C GLN A 112 12.98 7.73 0.56
N VAL A 113 12.94 8.97 1.07
CA VAL A 113 11.68 9.57 1.54
C VAL A 113 10.71 9.74 0.36
N ALA A 114 11.18 10.17 -0.80
CA ALA A 114 10.33 10.30 -1.98
C ALA A 114 9.75 8.94 -2.41
N GLU A 115 10.59 7.89 -2.48
CA GLU A 115 10.16 6.51 -2.75
C GLU A 115 9.12 6.01 -1.73
N TRP A 116 9.41 6.23 -0.45
CA TRP A 116 8.51 5.88 0.64
C TRP A 116 7.15 6.59 0.52
N VAL A 117 7.14 7.91 0.26
CA VAL A 117 5.89 8.68 0.11
C VAL A 117 5.03 8.10 -1.01
N MET A 118 5.64 7.73 -2.13
CA MET A 118 4.91 7.14 -3.25
C MET A 118 4.24 5.84 -2.84
N GLN A 119 4.98 4.94 -2.20
CA GLN A 119 4.45 3.63 -1.81
C GLN A 119 3.41 3.73 -0.70
N VAL A 120 3.63 4.57 0.31
CA VAL A 120 2.68 4.70 1.43
C VAL A 120 1.36 5.35 0.99
N VAL A 121 1.39 6.34 0.09
CA VAL A 121 0.17 6.98 -0.45
C VAL A 121 -0.66 5.97 -1.23
N LEU A 122 -0.01 5.13 -2.05
CA LEU A 122 -0.67 4.04 -2.76
C LEU A 122 -1.33 3.06 -1.80
N VAL A 123 -0.60 2.61 -0.79
CA VAL A 123 -1.12 1.65 0.19
C VAL A 123 -2.27 2.26 0.99
N CYS A 124 -2.14 3.50 1.45
CA CYS A 124 -3.21 4.24 2.12
C CYS A 124 -4.44 4.33 1.23
N PHE A 125 -4.29 4.64 -0.06
CA PHE A 125 -5.39 4.69 -1.02
C PHE A 125 -6.17 3.38 -1.06
N TYR A 126 -5.47 2.25 -1.19
CA TYR A 126 -6.13 0.95 -1.27
C TYR A 126 -6.74 0.47 0.05
N PHE A 127 -6.12 0.79 1.18
CA PHE A 127 -6.54 0.29 2.48
C PHE A 127 -7.52 1.21 3.23
N LYS A 128 -7.59 2.51 2.89
CA LYS A 128 -8.39 3.52 3.60
C LYS A 128 -9.82 3.08 3.89
N LYS A 129 -10.51 2.50 2.91
CA LYS A 129 -11.92 2.06 3.08
C LYS A 129 -12.11 0.90 4.05
N TYR A 130 -11.04 0.20 4.41
CA TYR A 130 -11.03 -0.89 5.38
C TYR A 130 -10.56 -0.45 6.77
N LEU A 131 -10.04 0.76 6.92
CA LEU A 131 -9.60 1.31 8.19
C LEU A 131 -10.76 2.00 8.92
N SER A 132 -10.85 1.78 10.24
CA SER A 132 -11.69 2.56 11.14
C SER A 132 -11.20 4.02 11.22
N PRO A 133 -12.05 4.97 11.67
CA PRO A 133 -11.65 6.37 11.82
C PRO A 133 -10.36 6.54 12.62
N ARG A 134 -10.23 5.83 13.76
CA ARG A 134 -9.02 5.86 14.60
C ARG A 134 -7.77 5.44 13.83
N MET A 135 -7.84 4.40 13.00
CA MET A 135 -6.68 3.96 12.22
C MET A 135 -6.37 4.91 11.05
N ARG A 136 -7.34 5.68 10.57
CA ARG A 136 -7.08 6.74 9.59
C ARG A 136 -6.36 7.93 10.25
N GLU A 137 -6.77 8.32 11.45
CA GLU A 137 -6.05 9.32 12.25
C GLU A 137 -4.60 8.89 12.51
N GLU A 138 -4.37 7.62 12.82
CA GLU A 138 -3.03 7.12 13.15
C GLU A 138 -2.11 6.97 11.92
N TYR A 139 -2.63 6.54 10.77
CA TYR A 139 -1.81 6.16 9.61
C TYR A 139 -1.98 7.04 8.36
N ILE A 140 -3.06 7.80 8.23
CA ILE A 140 -3.32 8.67 7.07
C ILE A 140 -3.05 10.13 7.38
N GLU A 141 -3.51 10.66 8.52
CA GLU A 141 -3.28 12.07 8.87
C GLU A 141 -1.79 12.48 8.92
N PRO A 142 -0.83 11.62 9.34
CA PRO A 142 0.59 11.96 9.29
C PRO A 142 1.15 12.19 7.89
N LEU A 143 0.38 11.87 6.83
CA LEU A 143 0.76 12.16 5.45
C LEU A 143 0.47 13.61 5.04
N GLN A 144 -0.30 14.37 5.83
CA GLN A 144 -0.65 15.75 5.51
C GLN A 144 0.57 16.68 5.38
N PRO A 145 1.56 16.66 6.29
CA PRO A 145 2.77 17.48 6.11
C PRO A 145 3.52 17.16 4.81
N PHE A 146 3.55 15.88 4.40
CA PHE A 146 4.16 15.48 3.13
C PHE A 146 3.39 16.02 1.92
N TYR A 147 2.06 16.08 1.98
CA TYR A 147 1.26 16.74 0.95
C TYR A 147 1.58 18.24 0.87
N GLU A 148 1.61 18.93 2.01
CA GLU A 148 1.90 20.37 2.06
C GLU A 148 3.32 20.66 1.52
N ASP A 149 4.32 19.90 1.95
CA ASP A 149 5.71 20.13 1.54
C ASP A 149 5.99 19.68 0.10
N LEU A 150 5.54 18.49 -0.31
CA LEU A 150 5.89 17.94 -1.61
C LEU A 150 5.01 18.46 -2.75
N ILE A 151 3.73 18.70 -2.47
CA ILE A 151 2.74 19.06 -3.50
C ILE A 151 2.48 20.57 -3.53
N LEU A 152 2.33 21.23 -2.37
CA LEU A 152 2.05 22.67 -2.34
C LEU A 152 3.33 23.52 -2.45
N ASN A 153 4.42 23.10 -1.81
CA ASN A 153 5.68 23.85 -1.80
C ASN A 153 6.66 23.46 -2.94
N MET A 154 6.25 22.58 -3.86
CA MET A 154 6.97 22.19 -5.10
C MET A 154 8.48 21.96 -4.91
N THR A 155 8.89 21.16 -3.93
CA THR A 155 10.29 20.71 -3.81
C THR A 155 10.59 19.42 -4.58
N PHE A 156 9.64 18.89 -5.36
CA PHE A 156 9.93 17.80 -6.30
C PHE A 156 10.79 18.34 -7.44
N ASP A 157 12.10 18.17 -7.30
CA ASP A 157 13.06 18.43 -8.36
C ASP A 157 12.61 17.71 -9.64
N GLU A 158 12.35 18.47 -10.72
CA GLU A 158 11.99 17.92 -12.04
C GLU A 158 13.05 16.93 -12.57
N ASN A 159 14.24 16.90 -11.95
CA ASN A 159 15.31 15.96 -12.23
C ASN A 159 15.16 14.59 -11.56
N LEU A 160 14.14 14.35 -10.72
CA LEU A 160 13.72 13.00 -10.32
C LEU A 160 13.10 12.30 -11.55
N LYS A 161 13.98 11.84 -12.45
CA LYS A 161 13.66 11.17 -13.73
C LYS A 161 12.92 9.83 -13.59
N SER A 162 12.51 9.46 -12.37
CA SER A 162 11.89 8.19 -12.04
C SER A 162 10.90 8.42 -10.90
N GLY A 163 9.65 8.70 -11.26
CA GLY A 163 8.55 8.86 -10.32
C GLY A 163 7.20 9.05 -11.05
N PRO A 164 6.07 8.82 -10.35
CA PRO A 164 4.75 9.21 -10.78
C PRO A 164 4.73 10.64 -11.30
N ASN A 165 3.89 10.89 -12.29
CA ASN A 165 3.47 12.25 -12.61
C ASN A 165 2.99 12.97 -11.32
N PRO A 166 3.57 14.13 -10.95
CA PRO A 166 3.16 14.90 -9.77
C PRO A 166 1.64 15.15 -9.69
N ILE A 167 0.96 15.25 -10.83
CA ILE A 167 -0.50 15.40 -10.93
C ILE A 167 -1.21 14.17 -10.37
N THR A 168 -0.73 12.97 -10.71
CA THR A 168 -1.28 11.71 -10.21
C THR A 168 -1.07 11.57 -8.71
N LEU A 169 0.15 11.88 -8.23
CA LEU A 169 0.48 11.83 -6.80
C LEU A 169 -0.40 12.80 -6.00
N LYS A 170 -0.58 14.02 -6.50
CA LYS A 170 -1.49 15.02 -5.92
C LYS A 170 -2.92 14.49 -5.79
N LYS A 171 -3.49 13.90 -6.84
CA LYS A 171 -4.85 13.34 -6.81
C LYS A 171 -5.01 12.25 -5.76
N LEU A 172 -4.03 11.36 -5.64
CA LEU A 172 -4.04 10.30 -4.63
C LEU A 172 -4.00 10.87 -3.22
N PHE A 173 -3.15 11.86 -2.98
CA PHE A 173 -3.09 12.55 -1.70
C PHE A 173 -4.43 13.21 -1.34
N GLU A 174 -5.02 13.95 -2.28
CA GLU A 174 -6.34 14.58 -2.08
C GLU A 174 -7.41 13.54 -1.74
N GLU A 175 -7.41 12.40 -2.44
CA GLU A 175 -8.36 11.32 -2.18
C GLU A 175 -8.16 10.66 -0.80
N ILE A 176 -6.91 10.40 -0.39
CA ILE A 176 -6.67 9.77 0.93
C ILE A 176 -6.90 10.74 2.09
N LEU A 177 -6.54 12.02 1.92
CA LEU A 177 -6.69 13.06 2.94
C LEU A 177 -8.09 13.69 2.95
N GLU A 178 -9.00 13.30 2.03
CA GLU A 178 -10.34 13.89 1.89
C GLU A 178 -10.31 15.40 1.66
N ILE A 179 -9.24 15.88 1.01
CA ILE A 179 -9.13 17.28 0.61
C ILE A 179 -10.07 17.48 -0.56
N PRO A 180 -11.04 18.41 -0.48
CA PRO A 180 -11.93 18.67 -1.59
C PRO A 180 -11.10 19.15 -2.79
N SER A 181 -11.11 18.39 -3.89
CA SER A 181 -10.54 18.87 -5.14
C SER A 181 -11.22 20.19 -5.49
N PRO A 182 -10.47 21.24 -5.85
CA PRO A 182 -11.07 22.52 -6.19
C PRO A 182 -12.06 22.28 -7.33
N THR A 183 -13.34 22.43 -7.03
CA THR A 183 -14.41 22.38 -8.02
C THR A 183 -14.04 23.36 -9.12
N GLU A 184 -13.95 22.90 -10.36
CA GLU A 184 -13.85 23.79 -11.52
C GLU A 184 -15.02 24.78 -11.44
N LEU A 185 -14.69 26.03 -11.09
CA LEU A 185 -15.57 27.20 -11.15
C LEU A 185 -15.37 27.89 -12.50
#